data_AF-A0A352SC63-F1
#
_entry.id   AF-A0A352SC63-F1
#
_cell.length_a   1.000
_cell.length_b   1.000
_cell.length_c   1.000
_cell.angle_alpha   90.00
_cell.angle_beta   90.00
_cell.angle_gamma   90.00
#
_symmetry.space_group_name_H-M   'P 1'
#
loop_
_entity.id
_entity.type
_entity.pdbx_description
1 polymer ?
#
loop_
_entity_poly.entity_id
_entity_poly.type
_entity_poly.pdbx_seq_one_letter_code
_entity_poly.pdbx_strand_id
1 'polypeptide(L)' 'IGHLQTNKAKLVARFATEFQALDSLRVAEALDRRLQIEGRALDVFVQVNTSGEASKFGLHP' A
#
# COMPACT_ATOMS: atom_id res chain seq x y z
N ILE A 1 -5.54 -6.13 -0.69
CA ILE A 1 -5.64 -6.18 -2.17
C ILE A 1 -6.32 -4.96 -2.82
N GLY A 2 -7.02 -4.10 -2.08
CA GLY A 2 -7.62 -2.87 -2.63
C GLY A 2 -6.86 -1.61 -2.24
N HIS A 3 -7.17 -0.50 -2.90
CA HIS A 3 -6.53 0.80 -2.65
C HIS A 3 -6.58 1.19 -1.16
N LEU A 4 -5.46 1.75 -0.67
CA LEU A 4 -5.28 2.08 0.74
C LEU A 4 -5.31 3.59 0.98
N GLN A 5 -6.37 4.05 1.63
CA GLN A 5 -6.40 5.40 2.19
C GLN A 5 -5.42 5.50 3.36
N THR A 6 -4.59 6.55 3.40
CA THR A 6 -3.51 6.71 4.38
C THR A 6 -3.97 6.68 5.84
N ASN A 7 -5.18 7.18 6.14
CA ASN A 7 -5.77 7.12 7.48
C ASN A 7 -6.14 5.70 7.95
N LYS A 8 -6.27 4.75 7.01
CA LYS A 8 -6.54 3.33 7.27
C LYS A 8 -5.26 2.49 7.35
N ALA A 9 -4.09 3.06 7.07
CA ALA A 9 -2.79 2.35 7.14
C ALA A 9 -2.55 1.68 8.51
N LYS A 10 -3.05 2.29 9.59
CA LYS A 10 -3.00 1.71 10.94
C LYS A 10 -3.69 0.34 11.05
N LEU A 11 -4.76 0.12 10.30
CA LEU A 11 -5.50 -1.15 10.33
C LEU A 11 -4.75 -2.21 9.54
N VAL A 12 -4.19 -1.83 8.38
CA VAL A 12 -3.38 -2.74 7.56
C VAL A 12 -2.12 -3.15 8.32
N ALA A 13 -1.36 -2.20 8.88
CA ALA A 13 -0.17 -2.49 9.67
C ALA A 13 -0.43 -3.43 10.86
N ARG A 14 -1.61 -3.32 11.47
CA ARG A 14 -1.96 -4.11 12.66
C ARG A 14 -2.54 -5.49 12.34
N PHE A 15 -3.22 -5.68 11.21
CA PHE A 15 -3.99 -6.91 10.97
C PHE A 15 -3.64 -7.64 9.69
N ALA A 16 -3.09 -6.97 8.68
CA ALA A 16 -2.73 -7.63 7.44
C ALA A 16 -1.47 -8.48 7.60
N THR A 17 -1.41 -9.56 6.84
CA THR A 17 -0.19 -10.35 6.60
C THR A 17 0.50 -9.93 5.30
N GLU A 18 -0.26 -9.35 4.36
CA GLU A 18 0.24 -8.89 3.07
C GLU A 18 -0.60 -7.73 2.52
N PHE A 19 0.01 -6.84 1.73
CA PHE A 19 -0.66 -5.77 1.02
C PHE A 19 -0.30 -5.74 -0.48
N GLN A 20 -1.28 -6.00 -1.35
CA GLN A 20 -1.03 -6.19 -2.79
C GLN A 20 -1.28 -4.96 -3.68
N ALA A 21 -1.69 -3.83 -3.11
CA ALA A 21 -2.20 -2.68 -3.88
C ALA A 21 -1.44 -1.38 -3.58
N LEU A 22 -0.11 -1.49 -3.45
CA LEU A 22 0.72 -0.31 -3.21
C LEU A 22 0.94 0.45 -4.51
N ASP A 23 0.37 1.65 -4.61
CA ASP A 23 0.35 2.45 -5.83
C ASP A 23 1.01 3.83 -5.69
N SER A 24 1.58 4.14 -4.52
CA SER A 24 2.25 5.43 -4.29
C SER A 24 3.23 5.41 -3.13
N LEU A 25 4.29 6.22 -3.24
CA LEU A 25 5.28 6.41 -2.17
C LEU A 25 4.64 6.96 -0.89
N ARG A 26 3.67 7.87 -1.02
CA ARG A 26 2.94 8.45 0.11
C ARG A 26 2.22 7.38 0.95
N VAL A 27 1.62 6.38 0.30
CA VAL A 27 0.98 5.26 0.98
C VAL A 27 2.05 4.37 1.62
N ALA A 28 3.14 4.11 0.92
CA ALA A 28 4.26 3.30 1.43
C ALA A 28 4.82 3.89 2.73
N GLU A 29 5.13 5.18 2.74
CA GLU A 29 5.64 5.88 3.93
C GLU A 29 4.64 5.90 5.08
N ALA A 30 3.34 6.09 4.79
CA ALA A 30 2.31 6.09 5.81
C ALA A 30 2.14 4.69 6.44
N LEU A 31 2.28 3.64 5.64
CA LEU A 31 2.22 2.26 6.08
C LEU A 31 3.48 1.87 6.86
N ASP A 32 4.66 2.20 6.36
CA ASP A 32 5.95 1.92 7.02
C ASP A 32 6.01 2.58 8.41
N ARG A 33 5.69 3.87 8.53
CA ARG A 33 5.63 4.53 9.86
C ARG A 33 4.73 3.80 10.85
N ARG A 34 3.63 3.18 10.39
CA ARG A 34 2.73 2.40 11.25
C ARG A 34 3.31 1.03 11.58
N LEU A 35 3.94 0.37 10.62
CA LEU A 35 4.63 -0.90 10.82
C LEU A 35 5.79 -0.77 11.83
N GLN A 36 6.55 0.32 11.77
CA GLN A 36 7.59 0.63 12.76
C GLN A 36 7.02 0.80 14.18
N ILE A 37 5.89 1.50 14.33
CA ILE A 37 5.21 1.65 15.63
C ILE A 37 4.72 0.30 16.18
N GLU A 38 4.22 -0.57 15.31
CA GLU A 38 3.75 -1.91 15.69
C GLU A 38 4.90 -2.92 15.84
N GLY A 39 6.15 -2.54 15.51
CA GLY A 39 7.32 -3.43 15.57
C GLY A 39 7.25 -4.60 14.59
N ARG A 40 6.68 -4.38 13.41
CA ARG A 40 6.38 -5.44 12.43
C ARG A 40 6.90 -5.08 11.04
N ALA A 41 7.05 -6.12 10.22
CA ALA A 41 7.16 -6.02 8.76
C ALA A 41 5.89 -6.55 8.10
N LEU A 42 5.67 -6.18 6.84
CA LEU A 42 4.54 -6.62 6.03
C LEU A 42 5.03 -6.85 4.60
N ASP A 43 4.67 -7.98 4.01
CA ASP A 43 4.95 -8.24 2.60
C ASP A 43 4.06 -7.35 1.73
N VAL A 44 4.66 -6.73 0.70
CA VAL A 44 3.97 -5.75 -0.13
C VAL A 44 4.26 -5.99 -1.61
N PHE A 45 3.22 -5.90 -2.43
CA PHE A 45 3.35 -5.84 -3.89
C PHE A 45 3.02 -4.43 -4.40
N VAL A 46 3.82 -4.01 -5.38
CA VAL A 46 3.58 -2.78 -6.13
C VAL A 46 2.53 -3.04 -7.19
N GLN A 47 1.48 -2.22 -7.19
CA GLN A 47 0.45 -2.25 -8.22
C GLN A 47 0.90 -1.39 -9.39
N VAL A 48 0.99 -2.01 -10.57
CA VAL A 48 1.35 -1.35 -11.84
C VAL A 48 0.12 -1.31 -12.73
N ASN A 49 -0.13 -0.15 -13.35
CA ASN A 49 -1.19 0.03 -14.32
C ASN A 49 -0.72 -0.42 -15.71
N THR A 50 -1.09 -1.64 -16.10
CA THR A 50 -0.70 -2.23 -17.39
C THR A 50 -1.57 -1.79 -18.57
N SER A 51 -2.74 -1.18 -18.35
CA SER A 51 -3.61 -0.73 -19.44
C SER A 51 -3.26 0.65 -19.98
N GLY A 52 -2.51 1.45 -19.21
CA GLY A 52 -2.17 2.84 -19.55
C GLY A 52 -3.35 3.82 -19.47
N GLU A 53 -4.54 3.35 -19.08
CA GLU A 53 -5.71 4.21 -18.88
C GLU A 53 -5.55 5.04 -17.61
N ALA A 54 -5.64 6.37 -17.72
CA ALA A 54 -5.47 7.29 -16.59
C ALA A 54 -6.52 7.12 -15.46
N SER A 55 -7.64 6.46 -15.73
CA SER A 55 -8.70 6.18 -14.75
C SER A 55 -8.41 4.95 -13.88
N LYS A 56 -7.40 4.15 -14.21
CA LYS A 56 -7.03 2.92 -13.48
C LYS A 56 -5.96 3.21 -12.43
N PHE A 57 -6.04 2.49 -11.32
CA PHE A 57 -5.05 2.55 -10.25
C PHE A 57 -3.75 1.81 -10.62
N GLY A 58 -2.67 2.21 -9.96
CA GLY A 58 -1.34 1.65 -10.13
C GLY A 58 -0.35 2.66 -10.69
N LEU A 59 0.94 2.38 -10.46
CA LEU A 59 2.03 3.15 -11.02
C LEU A 59 2.11 2.98 -12.53
N HIS A 60 2.58 4.00 -13.24
CA HIS A 60 2.96 3.83 -14.64
C HIS A 60 4.11 2.82 -14.73
N PRO A 61 4.08 1.91 -15.73
CA PRO A 61 5.14 0.93 -15.97
C PRO A 61 6.45 1.59 -16.40
#